data_AF-A0A9D1RBV2-F1
#
_entry.id   AF-A0A9D1RBV2-F1
#
_cell.length_a   1.000
_cell.length_b   1.000
_cell.length_c   1.000
_cell.angle_alpha   90.00
_cell.angle_beta   90.00
_cell.angle_gamma   90.00
#
_symmetry.space_group_name_H-M   'P 1'
#
loop_
_entity.id
_entity.type
_entity.pdbx_description
1 polymer ?
#
loop_
_entity_poly.entity_id
_entity_poly.type
_entity_poly.pdbx_seq_one_letter_code
_entity_poly.pdbx_strand_id
1 'polypeptide(L)' 'MKQYSEEEFLDQVLRISSVNGMDDEGKLAWFLADYLKDRGVNAVVQEIDKKHANVVAVLEGKT' A
#
# COMPACT_ATOMS: atom_id res chain seq x y z
N MET A 1 -14.59 2.50 -5.67
CA MET A 1 -13.81 2.20 -4.46
C MET A 1 -13.90 0.71 -4.24
N LYS A 2 -12.76 0.00 -4.25
CA LYS A 2 -12.77 -1.41 -3.90
C LYS A 2 -12.99 -1.56 -2.39
N GLN A 3 -14.10 -2.20 -2.03
CA GLN A 3 -14.36 -2.62 -0.65
C GLN A 3 -13.65 -3.97 -0.47
N TYR A 4 -12.91 -4.09 0.62
CA TYR A 4 -12.31 -5.34 1.07
C TYR A 4 -12.82 -5.57 2.49
N SER A 5 -13.15 -6.82 2.82
CA SER A 5 -13.13 -7.27 4.21
C SER A 5 -11.69 -7.27 4.75
N GLU A 6 -11.52 -7.41 6.06
CA GLU A 6 -10.21 -7.51 6.70
C GLU A 6 -9.42 -8.72 6.18
N GLU A 7 -10.09 -9.86 6.04
CA GLU A 7 -9.48 -11.10 5.53
C GLU A 7 -9.11 -10.98 4.04
N GLU A 8 -9.98 -10.40 3.22
CA GLU A 8 -9.70 -10.17 1.80
C GLU A 8 -8.51 -9.22 1.62
N PHE A 9 -8.45 -8.16 2.42
CA PHE A 9 -7.33 -7.23 2.38
C PHE A 9 -6.01 -7.93 2.74
N LEU A 10 -6.01 -8.72 3.82
CA LEU A 10 -4.83 -9.48 4.23
C LEU A 10 -4.40 -10.49 3.14
N ASP A 11 -5.34 -11.22 2.54
CA ASP A 11 -5.05 -12.16 1.44
C ASP A 11 -4.43 -11.44 0.24
N GLN A 12 -4.94 -10.25 -0.13
CA GLN A 12 -4.33 -9.45 -1.22
C GLN A 12 -2.89 -9.05 -0.90
N VAL A 13 -2.61 -8.59 0.33
CA VAL A 13 -1.26 -8.23 0.77
C VAL A 13 -0.32 -9.43 0.71
N LEU A 14 -0.75 -10.59 1.23
CA LEU A 14 0.05 -11.81 1.27
C LEU A 14 0.32 -12.41 -0.11
N ARG A 15 -0.52 -12.12 -1.11
CA ARG A 15 -0.28 -12.52 -2.51
C ARG A 15 0.80 -11.70 -3.20
N ILE A 16 1.11 -10.49 -2.70
CA ILE A 16 2.16 -9.64 -3.26
C ILE A 16 3.50 -10.23 -2.86
N SER A 17 4.31 -10.50 -3.88
CA SER A 17 5.55 -11.28 -3.75
C SER A 17 6.62 -10.69 -2.82
N SER A 18 6.46 -9.43 -2.39
CA SER A 18 7.34 -8.81 -1.39
C SER A 18 7.25 -9.44 0.00
N VAL A 19 6.10 -10.04 0.35
CA VAL A 19 5.85 -10.58 1.70
C VAL A 19 6.27 -12.04 1.81
N ASN A 20 6.56 -12.71 0.68
CA ASN A 20 6.92 -14.13 0.60
C ASN A 20 8.41 -14.38 0.32
N GLY A 21 9.28 -13.42 0.65
CA GLY A 21 10.74 -13.59 0.56
C GLY A 21 11.36 -13.23 -0.80
N MET A 22 10.62 -12.57 -1.71
CA MET A 22 11.24 -11.87 -2.84
C MET A 22 11.46 -10.40 -2.51
N ASP A 23 12.68 -9.93 -2.75
CA ASP A 23 13.11 -8.54 -2.63
C ASP A 23 12.48 -7.69 -3.76
N ASP A 24 11.21 -7.30 -3.58
CA ASP A 24 10.37 -6.48 -4.48
C ASP A 24 9.23 -5.79 -3.70
N GLU A 25 9.60 -4.98 -2.69
CA GLU A 25 8.69 -4.23 -1.80
C GLU A 25 7.89 -3.13 -2.50
N GLY A 26 8.35 -2.65 -3.66
CA GLY A 26 7.71 -1.59 -4.43
C GLY A 26 6.27 -1.92 -4.82
N LYS A 27 5.97 -3.17 -5.20
CA LYS A 27 4.59 -3.57 -5.54
C LYS A 27 3.63 -3.45 -4.36
N LEU A 28 4.10 -3.78 -3.15
CA LEU A 28 3.30 -3.62 -1.95
C LEU A 28 3.09 -2.15 -1.63
N ALA A 29 4.12 -1.32 -1.81
CA ALA A 29 4.00 0.12 -1.60
C ALA A 29 2.93 0.75 -2.51
N TRP A 30 2.92 0.40 -3.80
CA TRP A 30 1.90 0.86 -4.74
C TRP A 30 0.49 0.37 -4.36
N PHE A 31 0.34 -0.91 -4.00
CA PHE A 31 -0.94 -1.46 -3.55
C PHE A 31 -1.51 -0.70 -2.34
N LEU A 32 -0.69 -0.44 -1.33
CA LEU A 32 -1.12 0.27 -0.12
C LEU A 32 -1.50 1.72 -0.42
N ALA A 33 -0.72 2.43 -1.24
CA ALA A 33 -1.03 3.81 -1.62
C ALA A 33 -2.35 3.91 -2.39
N ASP A 34 -2.61 3.00 -3.32
CA ASP A 34 -3.87 2.97 -4.08
C ASP A 34 -5.06 2.63 -3.17
N TYR A 35 -4.93 1.65 -2.28
CA TYR A 35 -5.97 1.33 -1.30
C TYR A 35 -6.33 2.56 -0.44
N LEU A 36 -5.33 3.28 0.06
CA LEU A 36 -5.54 4.46 0.92
C LEU A 36 -6.21 5.61 0.16
N LYS A 37 -5.78 5.89 -1.08
CA LYS A 37 -6.43 6.86 -1.97
C LYS A 37 -7.88 6.48 -2.24
N ASP A 38 -8.14 5.19 -2.49
CA ASP A 38 -9.49 4.65 -2.66
C ASP A 38 -10.36 4.82 -1.41
N ARG A 39 -9.79 5.07 -0.23
CA ARG A 39 -10.50 5.39 1.03
C ARG A 39 -10.52 6.88 1.36
N GLY A 40 -10.08 7.74 0.45
CA GLY A 40 -10.03 9.19 0.63
C GLY A 40 -8.88 9.67 1.49
N VAL A 41 -7.89 8.82 1.78
CA VAL A 41 -6.65 9.21 2.47
C VAL A 41 -5.63 9.64 1.42
N ASN A 42 -5.05 10.83 1.58
CA ASN A 42 -4.00 11.28 0.69
C ASN A 42 -2.75 10.42 0.92
N ALA A 43 -2.27 9.72 -0.11
CA ALA A 43 -1.12 8.84 -0.02
C ALA A 43 -0.21 8.97 -1.24
N VAL A 44 1.10 8.86 -1.03
CA VAL A 44 2.12 8.90 -2.09
C VAL A 44 3.12 7.76 -1.92
N VAL A 45 3.63 7.28 -3.05
CA VAL A 45 4.76 6.34 -3.09
C VAL A 45 6.03 7.15 -3.33
N GLN A 46 7.08 6.86 -2.54
CA GLN A 46 8.40 7.42 -2.73
C GLN A 46 9.35 6.28 -3.10
N GLU A 47 9.70 6.18 -4.37
CA GLU A 47 10.65 5.19 -4.87
C GLU A 47 12.06 5.46 -4.30
N ILE A 48 12.69 4.42 -3.77
CA ILE A 48 14.08 4.46 -3.29
C ILE A 48 15.01 3.88 -4.36
N ASP A 49 14.63 2.72 -4.91
CA ASP A 49 15.28 2.09 -6.05
C ASP A 49 14.28 1.23 -6.84
N LYS A 50 14.76 0.33 -7.71
CA LYS A 50 13.93 -0.52 -8.56
C LYS A 50 13.02 -1.51 -7.80
N LYS A 51 13.30 -1.76 -6.52
CA LYS A 51 12.67 -2.79 -5.70
C LYS A 51 12.09 -2.24 -4.40
N HIS A 52 12.63 -1.15 -3.89
CA HIS A 52 12.23 -0.57 -2.60
C HIS A 52 11.49 0.76 -2.80
N ALA A 53 10.42 0.95 -2.04
CA ALA A 53 9.68 2.20 -2.00
C ALA A 53 9.00 2.41 -0.65
N ASN A 54 8.92 3.66 -0.20
CA ASN A 54 8.13 4.05 0.96
C ASN A 54 6.69 4.37 0.55
N VAL A 55 5.76 4.25 1.50
CA VAL A 55 4.41 4.80 1.41
C VAL A 55 4.22 5.84 2.50
N VAL A 56 3.82 7.05 2.11
CA VAL A 56 3.49 8.12 3.05
C VAL A 56 2.02 8.46 2.88
N ALA A 57 1.26 8.35 3.95
CA ALA A 57 -0.16 8.69 3.99
C ALA A 57 -0.43 9.77 5.02
N VAL A 58 -1.27 10.74 4.66
CA VAL A 58 -1.61 11.90 5.50
C VAL A 58 -3.10 11.88 5.76
N LEU A 59 -3.45 11.86 7.05
CA LEU A 59 -4.80 12.07 7.54
C LEU A 59 -4.82 13.41 8.27
N GLU A 60 -5.53 14.38 7.70
CA GLU A 60 -5.66 15.71 8.31
C GLU A 60 -6.36 15.62 9.66
N GLY A 61 -5.83 16.32 10.66
CA GLY A 61 -6.45 16.45 11.97
C GLY A 61 -7.75 17.26 11.89
N LYS A 62 -8.61 17.08 12.90
CA LYS A 62 -9.75 18.00 13.07
C LYS A 62 -9.24 19.30 13.71
N THR A 63 -9.47 20.42 13.05
CA THR A 63 -9.39 21.77 13.66
C THR A 63 -10.49 21.99 14.67
#